data_AF-A0A2D7PDE4-F1
#
_entry.id   AF-A0A2D7PDE4-F1
#
_cell.length_a   1.000
_cell.length_b   1.000
_cell.length_c   1.000
_cell.angle_alpha   90.00
_cell.angle_beta   90.00
_cell.angle_gamma   90.00
#
_symmetry.space_group_name_H-M   'P 1'
#
loop_
_entity.id
_entity.type
_entity.pdbx_description
1 polymer ?
#
loop_
_entity_poly.entity_id
_entity_poly.type
_entity_poly.pdbx_seq_one_letter_code
_entity_poly.pdbx_strand_id
1 'polypeptide(L)'
;AAELVEDLNLEVDALIEARQLTVEQVENVARVLFQKDVSKVTTAELKRDILIFAKQQPAGFMNLLKDPALKFNATIQNILDKNLIQLRNNKKEVWFNTASNKKKMCNIPYGEDPLFIIASYFESDDGLESYKHLKALAKNS
;
A
#
# COMPACT_ATOMS: atom_id res chain seq x y z
N ALA A 1 37.00 5.93 2.94
CA ALA A 1 37.03 5.12 1.69
C ALA A 1 35.98 4.02 1.73
N ALA A 2 35.99 3.14 2.74
CA ALA A 2 34.97 2.10 2.91
C ALA A 2 33.55 2.68 3.06
N GLU A 3 33.37 3.69 3.93
CA GLU A 3 32.08 4.37 4.16
C GLU A 3 31.50 5.01 2.89
N LEU A 4 32.35 5.71 2.11
CA LEU A 4 31.93 6.29 0.82
C LEU A 4 31.48 5.23 -0.20
N VAL A 5 32.11 4.05 -0.19
CA VAL A 5 31.72 2.94 -1.06
C VAL A 5 30.41 2.31 -0.58
N GLU A 6 30.20 2.23 0.73
CA GLU A 6 28.96 1.76 1.34
C GLU A 6 27.77 2.68 1.03
N ASP A 7 27.96 4.00 1.15
CA ASP A 7 26.94 4.99 0.78
C ASP A 7 26.56 4.90 -0.70
N LEU A 8 27.54 4.74 -1.58
CA LEU A 8 27.31 4.56 -3.02
C LEU A 8 26.55 3.26 -3.32
N ASN A 9 26.90 2.16 -2.67
CA ASN A 9 26.19 0.89 -2.84
C ASN A 9 24.75 1.01 -2.35
N LEU A 10 24.51 1.68 -1.22
CA LEU A 10 23.18 1.90 -0.69
C LEU A 10 22.32 2.77 -1.62
N GLU A 11 22.90 3.82 -2.23
CA GLU A 11 22.23 4.63 -3.25
C GLU A 11 21.83 3.77 -4.46
N VAL A 12 22.73 2.93 -4.95
CA VAL A 12 22.46 2.02 -6.07
C VAL A 12 21.34 1.05 -5.74
N ASP A 13 21.38 0.42 -4.58
CA ASP A 13 20.34 -0.53 -4.14
C ASP A 13 18.98 0.17 -4.02
N ALA A 14 18.93 1.35 -3.40
CA ALA A 14 17.71 2.13 -3.28
C ALA A 14 17.11 2.49 -4.65
N LEU A 15 17.95 2.86 -5.62
CA LEU A 15 17.51 3.17 -6.99
C LEU A 15 17.01 1.92 -7.75
N ILE A 16 17.64 0.77 -7.53
CA ILE A 16 17.19 -0.50 -8.12
C ILE A 16 15.81 -0.87 -7.57
N GLU A 17 15.63 -0.83 -6.25
CA GLU A 17 14.36 -1.11 -5.58
C GLU A 17 13.25 -0.16 -6.05
N ALA A 18 13.53 1.15 -6.08
CA ALA A 18 12.60 2.17 -6.57
C ALA A 18 12.12 1.90 -8.01
N ARG A 19 13.01 1.42 -8.88
CA ARG A 19 12.68 1.09 -10.27
C ARG A 19 11.84 -0.19 -10.41
N GLN A 20 11.96 -1.11 -9.45
CA GLN A 20 11.25 -2.39 -9.47
C GLN A 20 9.83 -2.31 -8.88
N LEU A 21 9.47 -1.19 -8.24
CA LEU A 21 8.13 -1.00 -7.69
C LEU A 21 7.04 -1.13 -8.77
N THR A 22 6.00 -1.90 -8.44
CA THR A 22 4.77 -1.96 -9.25
C THR A 22 4.02 -0.63 -9.19
N VAL A 23 3.05 -0.43 -10.08
CA VAL A 23 2.25 0.81 -10.13
C VAL A 23 1.54 1.04 -8.79
N GLU A 24 1.00 -0.02 -8.20
CA GLU A 24 0.28 0.01 -6.92
C GLU A 24 1.23 0.33 -5.76
N GLN A 25 2.45 -0.21 -5.78
CA GLN A 25 3.47 0.11 -4.79
C GLN A 25 3.94 1.56 -4.89
N VAL A 26 4.08 2.08 -6.12
CA VAL A 26 4.41 3.48 -6.38
C VAL A 26 3.36 4.41 -5.75
N GLU A 27 2.07 4.13 -5.94
CA GLU A 27 1.00 4.95 -5.36
C GLU A 27 1.00 4.90 -3.83
N ASN A 28 1.19 3.71 -3.24
CA ASN A 28 1.25 3.56 -1.79
C ASN A 28 2.46 4.28 -1.18
N VAL A 29 3.65 4.11 -1.77
CA VAL A 29 4.88 4.79 -1.34
C VAL A 29 4.72 6.30 -1.50
N ALA A 30 4.18 6.78 -2.60
CA ALA A 30 3.94 8.20 -2.85
C ALA A 30 2.98 8.83 -1.83
N ARG A 31 1.92 8.12 -1.45
CA ARG A 31 0.95 8.60 -0.45
C ARG A 31 1.61 8.82 0.91
N VAL A 32 2.52 7.91 1.31
CA VAL A 32 3.25 8.02 2.58
C VAL A 32 4.34 9.09 2.50
N LEU A 33 5.14 9.10 1.44
CA LEU A 33 6.27 10.03 1.29
C LEU A 33 5.85 11.47 1.09
N PHE A 34 4.89 11.69 0.20
CA PHE A 34 4.59 13.05 -0.27
C PHE A 34 3.36 13.64 0.40
N GLN A 35 2.56 12.83 1.12
CA GLN A 35 1.26 13.24 1.69
C GLN A 35 0.37 13.96 0.66
N LYS A 36 0.55 13.64 -0.62
CA LYS A 36 -0.17 14.24 -1.75
C LYS A 36 -1.31 13.32 -2.16
N ASP A 37 -2.36 13.94 -2.68
CA ASP A 37 -3.45 13.24 -3.34
C ASP A 37 -2.94 12.64 -4.66
N VAL A 38 -2.59 11.36 -4.62
CA VAL A 38 -2.06 10.61 -5.78
C VAL A 38 -3.06 10.56 -6.95
N SER A 39 -4.35 10.83 -6.73
CA SER A 39 -5.34 10.88 -7.81
C SER A 39 -5.16 12.07 -8.76
N LYS A 40 -4.38 13.08 -8.34
CA LYS A 40 -4.11 14.31 -9.11
C LYS A 40 -2.76 14.29 -9.82
N VAL A 41 -1.98 13.21 -9.66
CA VAL A 41 -0.61 13.11 -10.15
C VAL A 41 -0.49 11.86 -11.00
N THR A 42 0.25 11.94 -12.11
CA THR A 42 0.43 10.77 -12.97
C THR A 42 1.40 9.77 -12.34
N THR A 43 1.21 8.48 -12.61
CA THR A 43 2.14 7.43 -12.15
C THR A 43 3.59 7.70 -12.59
N ALA A 44 3.80 8.33 -13.75
CA ALA A 44 5.13 8.70 -14.24
C ALA A 44 5.80 9.77 -13.37
N GLU A 45 5.05 10.79 -12.94
CA GLU A 45 5.52 11.80 -12.00
C GLU A 45 5.80 11.19 -10.63
N LEU A 46 4.94 10.31 -10.13
CA LEU A 46 5.17 9.60 -8.87
C LEU A 46 6.44 8.74 -8.90
N LYS A 47 6.67 8.00 -10.00
CA LYS A 47 7.90 7.21 -10.20
C LYS A 47 9.14 8.10 -10.22
N ARG A 48 9.07 9.24 -10.90
CA ARG A 48 10.17 10.22 -10.93
C ARG A 48 10.47 10.74 -9.52
N ASP A 49 9.45 11.16 -8.77
CA ASP A 49 9.62 11.72 -7.44
C ASP A 49 10.18 10.68 -6.46
N ILE A 50 9.74 9.42 -6.55
CA ILE A 50 10.28 8.31 -5.77
C ILE A 50 11.76 8.04 -6.12
N LEU A 51 12.13 8.04 -7.40
CA LEU A 51 13.53 7.86 -7.82
C LEU A 51 14.43 8.99 -7.30
N ILE A 52 13.93 10.24 -7.32
CA ILE A 52 14.64 11.39 -6.76
C ILE A 52 14.83 11.21 -5.25
N PHE A 53 13.78 10.78 -4.54
CA PHE A 53 13.86 10.53 -3.09
C PHE A 53 14.82 9.39 -2.75
N ALA A 54 14.73 8.25 -3.45
CA ALA A 54 15.63 7.11 -3.26
C ALA A 54 17.11 7.50 -3.49
N LYS A 55 17.37 8.38 -4.45
CA LYS A 55 18.70 8.95 -4.69
C LYS A 55 19.18 9.86 -3.54
N GLN A 56 18.32 10.77 -3.11
CA GLN A 56 18.69 11.81 -2.13
C GLN A 56 18.73 11.28 -0.69
N GLN A 57 17.92 10.28 -0.37
CA GLN A 57 17.83 9.67 0.96
C GLN A 57 17.74 8.13 0.87
N PRO A 58 18.81 7.44 0.44
CA PRO A 58 18.79 5.99 0.22
C PRO A 58 18.41 5.19 1.47
N ALA A 59 19.02 5.50 2.61
CA ALA A 59 18.73 4.84 3.88
C ALA A 59 17.27 5.04 4.31
N GLY A 60 16.75 6.27 4.17
CA GLY A 60 15.36 6.60 4.50
C GLY A 60 14.38 5.84 3.62
N PHE A 61 14.63 5.78 2.31
CA PHE A 61 13.82 5.02 1.37
C PHE A 61 13.83 3.51 1.68
N MET A 62 15.00 2.93 1.93
CA MET A 62 15.12 1.51 2.27
C MET A 62 14.44 1.16 3.60
N ASN A 63 14.46 2.08 4.57
CA ASN A 63 13.72 1.91 5.83
C ASN A 63 12.21 2.01 5.63
N LEU A 64 11.75 2.94 4.79
CA LEU A 64 10.34 3.06 4.43
C LEU A 64 9.80 1.77 3.80
N LEU A 65 10.53 1.16 2.87
CA LEU A 65 10.11 -0.11 2.25
C LEU A 65 10.00 -1.26 3.26
N LYS A 66 10.69 -1.16 4.40
CA LYS A 66 10.63 -2.15 5.48
C LYS A 66 9.46 -1.90 6.44
N ASP A 67 8.79 -0.75 6.37
CA ASP A 67 7.70 -0.34 7.27
C ASP A 67 6.54 -1.37 7.25
N PRO A 68 6.17 -1.94 8.41
CA PRO A 68 5.02 -2.83 8.53
C PRO A 68 3.71 -2.23 8.05
N ALA A 69 3.46 -0.93 8.27
CA ALA A 69 2.24 -0.25 7.85
C ALA A 69 2.14 -0.16 6.32
N LEU A 70 3.26 0.09 5.64
CA LEU A 70 3.31 0.08 4.18
C LEU A 70 3.01 -1.32 3.62
N LYS A 71 3.58 -2.38 4.23
CA LYS A 71 3.29 -3.77 3.86
C LYS A 71 1.85 -4.16 4.13
N PHE A 72 1.27 -3.66 5.21
CA PHE A 72 -0.12 -3.88 5.57
C PHE A 72 -1.06 -3.27 4.52
N ASN A 73 -0.87 -1.99 4.21
CA ASN A 73 -1.65 -1.30 3.18
C ASN A 73 -1.50 -1.94 1.80
N ALA A 74 -0.28 -2.35 1.42
CA ALA A 74 -0.06 -3.08 0.17
C ALA A 74 -0.81 -4.42 0.14
N THR A 75 -0.92 -5.12 1.28
CA THR A 75 -1.72 -6.36 1.37
C THR A 75 -3.20 -6.07 1.19
N ILE A 76 -3.71 -4.98 1.77
CA ILE A 76 -5.12 -4.57 1.61
C ILE A 76 -5.43 -4.26 0.14
N GLN A 77 -4.53 -3.54 -0.55
CA GLN A 77 -4.70 -3.25 -1.97
C GLN A 77 -4.74 -4.53 -2.81
N ASN A 78 -3.82 -5.48 -2.58
CA ASN A 78 -3.86 -6.77 -3.27
C ASN A 78 -5.19 -7.53 -3.06
N ILE A 79 -5.81 -7.43 -1.88
CA ILE A 79 -7.14 -8.01 -1.61
C ILE A 79 -8.23 -7.31 -2.44
N LEU A 80 -8.16 -5.98 -2.60
CA LEU A 80 -9.06 -5.19 -3.46
C LEU A 80 -8.86 -5.52 -4.95
N ASP A 81 -7.61 -5.59 -5.42
CA ASP A 81 -7.27 -5.88 -6.81
C ASP A 81 -7.72 -7.28 -7.23
N LYS A 82 -7.60 -8.26 -6.32
CA LYS A 82 -8.15 -9.61 -6.50
C LYS A 82 -9.66 -9.68 -6.30
N ASN A 83 -10.30 -8.53 -6.09
CA ASN A 83 -11.74 -8.37 -5.95
C ASN A 83 -12.34 -9.27 -4.85
N LEU A 84 -11.57 -9.56 -3.80
CA LEU A 84 -12.03 -10.37 -2.66
C LEU A 84 -12.86 -9.55 -1.67
N ILE A 85 -12.70 -8.22 -1.71
CA ILE A 85 -13.57 -7.23 -1.08
C ILE A 85 -13.91 -6.15 -2.10
N GLN A 86 -15.02 -5.47 -1.91
CA GLN A 86 -15.47 -4.41 -2.82
C GLN A 86 -16.15 -3.26 -2.09
N LEU A 87 -16.02 -2.07 -2.66
CA LEU A 87 -16.73 -0.88 -2.20
C LEU A 87 -18.12 -0.84 -2.84
N ARG A 88 -19.15 -0.60 -2.04
CA ARG A 88 -20.55 -0.47 -2.52
C ARG A 88 -21.17 0.85 -2.06
N ASN A 89 -22.36 1.11 -2.57
CA ASN A 89 -23.18 2.27 -2.20
C ASN A 89 -22.40 3.60 -2.33
N ASN A 90 -21.80 3.81 -3.51
CA ASN A 90 -20.95 4.97 -3.80
C ASN A 90 -19.77 5.13 -2.80
N LYS A 91 -19.04 4.03 -2.55
CA LYS A 91 -17.89 3.96 -1.62
C LYS A 91 -18.22 4.26 -0.16
N LYS A 92 -19.47 4.03 0.26
CA LYS A 92 -19.89 4.20 1.67
C LYS A 92 -19.83 2.91 2.48
N GLU A 93 -19.62 1.77 1.82
CA GLU A 93 -19.65 0.47 2.48
C GLU A 93 -18.57 -0.45 1.92
N VAL A 94 -17.96 -1.22 2.82
CA VAL A 94 -17.00 -2.29 2.46
C VAL A 94 -17.70 -3.63 2.62
N TRP A 95 -17.60 -4.47 1.60
CA TRP A 95 -18.24 -5.78 1.56
C TRP A 95 -17.26 -6.86 1.17
N PHE A 96 -17.44 -8.06 1.75
CA PHE A 96 -16.80 -9.25 1.21
C PHE A 96 -17.32 -9.53 -0.21
N ASN A 97 -16.45 -10.06 -1.05
CA ASN A 97 -16.77 -10.49 -2.40
C ASN A 97 -16.13 -11.85 -2.73
N THR A 98 -16.16 -12.77 -1.77
CA THR A 98 -15.74 -14.16 -2.01
C THR A 98 -16.94 -15.00 -2.47
N ALA A 99 -16.68 -16.20 -2.99
CA ALA A 99 -17.74 -17.11 -3.43
C ALA A 99 -18.67 -17.52 -2.27
N SER A 100 -18.11 -17.67 -1.06
CA SER A 100 -18.83 -18.12 0.14
C SER A 100 -19.34 -17.00 1.03
N ASN A 101 -18.81 -15.77 0.91
CA ASN A 101 -19.15 -14.66 1.78
C ASN A 101 -19.37 -13.36 0.99
N LYS A 102 -20.58 -12.83 1.10
CA LYS A 102 -20.99 -11.53 0.54
C LYS A 102 -21.61 -10.62 1.60
N LYS A 103 -21.21 -10.78 2.87
CA LYS A 103 -21.69 -9.93 3.96
C LYS A 103 -20.95 -8.58 3.97
N LYS A 104 -21.58 -7.61 4.60
CA LYS A 104 -21.01 -6.29 4.86
C LYS A 104 -19.95 -6.40 5.96
N MET A 105 -18.84 -5.70 5.77
CA MET A 105 -17.72 -5.64 6.73
C MET A 105 -17.89 -4.42 7.64
N CYS A 106 -17.91 -3.22 7.03
CA CYS A 106 -18.02 -1.97 7.76
C CYS A 106 -18.64 -0.85 6.91
N ASN A 107 -19.01 0.23 7.57
CA ASN A 107 -19.40 1.50 6.95
C ASN A 107 -18.20 2.43 6.86
N ILE A 108 -18.15 3.23 5.80
CA ILE A 108 -17.20 4.33 5.64
C ILE A 108 -17.94 5.61 6.04
N PRO A 109 -17.51 6.31 7.12
CA PRO A 109 -18.07 7.60 7.49
C PRO A 109 -17.91 8.64 6.37
N TYR A 110 -18.77 9.65 6.36
CA TYR A 110 -18.70 10.67 5.33
C TYR A 110 -17.38 11.45 5.40
N GLY A 111 -16.70 11.58 4.26
CA GLY A 111 -15.43 12.30 4.15
C GLY A 111 -14.18 11.49 4.48
N GLU A 112 -14.33 10.24 4.92
CA GLU A 112 -13.21 9.37 5.26
C GLU A 112 -12.63 8.65 4.04
N ASP A 113 -11.34 8.35 4.10
CA ASP A 113 -10.66 7.56 3.08
C ASP A 113 -11.01 6.06 3.22
N PRO A 114 -11.47 5.38 2.15
CA PRO A 114 -11.82 3.97 2.23
C PRO A 114 -10.67 3.07 2.67
N LEU A 115 -9.44 3.33 2.22
CA LEU A 115 -8.29 2.50 2.56
C LEU A 115 -7.97 2.61 4.05
N PHE A 116 -8.05 3.83 4.60
CA PHE A 116 -7.92 4.07 6.04
C PHE A 116 -8.96 3.28 6.85
N ILE A 117 -10.24 3.36 6.48
CA ILE A 117 -11.30 2.63 7.21
C ILE A 117 -11.14 1.11 7.09
N ILE A 118 -10.72 0.61 5.94
CA ILE A 118 -10.45 -0.82 5.75
C ILE A 118 -9.27 -1.27 6.63
N ALA A 119 -8.20 -0.47 6.67
CA ALA A 119 -7.04 -0.73 7.53
C ALA A 119 -7.45 -0.78 9.00
N SER A 120 -8.16 0.24 9.50
CA SER A 120 -8.65 0.27 10.88
C SER A 120 -9.60 -0.90 11.19
N TYR A 121 -10.45 -1.31 10.25
CA TYR A 121 -11.29 -2.50 10.42
C TYR A 121 -10.42 -3.76 10.60
N PHE A 122 -9.43 -3.97 9.72
CA PHE A 122 -8.58 -5.16 9.78
C PHE A 122 -7.62 -5.22 10.98
N GLU A 123 -7.32 -4.07 11.59
CA GLU A 123 -6.59 -4.00 12.86
C GLU A 123 -7.48 -4.25 14.09
N SER A 124 -8.80 -4.15 13.95
CA SER A 124 -9.75 -4.40 15.03
C SER A 124 -9.92 -5.90 15.31
N ASP A 125 -10.37 -6.24 16.53
CA ASP A 125 -10.62 -7.62 16.95
C ASP A 125 -11.58 -8.36 15.99
N ASP A 126 -12.59 -7.65 15.47
CA ASP A 126 -13.59 -8.21 14.56
C ASP A 126 -13.04 -8.44 13.14
N GLY A 127 -12.07 -7.62 12.71
CA GLY A 127 -11.53 -7.66 11.35
C GLY A 127 -10.23 -8.45 11.20
N LEU A 128 -9.50 -8.72 12.28
CA LEU A 128 -8.19 -9.38 12.22
C LEU A 128 -8.26 -10.79 11.61
N GLU A 129 -9.26 -11.60 12.00
CA GLU A 129 -9.45 -12.94 11.43
C GLU A 129 -9.89 -12.88 9.96
N SER A 130 -10.72 -11.90 9.62
CA SER A 130 -11.12 -11.62 8.24
C SER A 130 -9.91 -11.26 7.38
N TYR A 131 -9.02 -10.41 7.88
CA TYR A 131 -7.77 -10.04 7.21
C TYR A 131 -6.87 -11.25 6.97
N LYS A 132 -6.62 -12.07 8.00
CA LYS A 132 -5.80 -13.30 7.86
C LYS A 132 -6.36 -14.23 6.80
N HIS A 133 -7.67 -14.45 6.80
CA HIS A 133 -8.34 -15.31 5.83
C HIS A 133 -8.24 -14.75 4.40
N LEU A 134 -8.58 -13.47 4.20
CA LEU A 134 -8.51 -12.82 2.88
C LEU A 134 -7.08 -12.75 2.35
N LYS A 135 -6.09 -12.50 3.22
CA LYS A 135 -4.67 -12.52 2.86
C LYS A 135 -4.22 -13.90 2.38
N ALA A 136 -4.69 -14.98 3.01
CA ALA A 136 -4.39 -16.34 2.57
C ALA A 136 -5.00 -16.63 1.19
N LEU A 137 -6.25 -16.23 0.96
CA LEU A 137 -6.89 -16.35 -0.36
C LEU A 137 -6.15 -15.55 -1.43
N ALA A 138 -5.77 -14.31 -1.12
CA ALA A 138 -5.01 -13.45 -2.02
C ALA A 138 -3.63 -14.01 -2.38
N LYS A 139 -3.02 -14.89 -1.58
CA LYS A 139 -1.77 -15.57 -1.96
C LYS A 139 -1.97 -16.75 -2.90
N ASN A 140 -3.13 -17.41 -2.82
CA ASN A 140 -3.41 -18.66 -3.54
C ASN A 140 -4.19 -18.47 -4.85
N SER A 141 -4.61 -17.24 -5.14
CA SER A 141 -5.39 -16.88 -6.34
C SER A 141 -4.50 -16.38 -7.47
#